data_AF-A0A3Q7GF79-F1
#
_entry.id   AF-A0A3Q7GF79-F1
#
_cell.length_a   1.000
_cell.length_b   1.000
_cell.length_c   1.000
_cell.angle_alpha   90.00
_cell.angle_beta   90.00
_cell.angle_gamma   90.00
#
_symmetry.space_group_name_H-M   'P 1'
#
loop_
_entity.id
_entity.type
_entity.pdbx_description
1 polymer ?
#
loop_
_entity_poly.entity_id
_entity_poly.type
_entity_poly.pdbx_seq_one_letter_code
_entity_poly.pdbx_strand_id
1 'polypeptide(L)'
;MPRVCCCHLEFARVVLKCQSGWFFAPSFGVAAIFRFILFFQGFHNWTLNPFHMMGVAGVLGAALLCAIHGATVENTLFEDGDGANTF
;
A
#
# COMPACT_ATOMS: atom_id res chain seq x y z
N MET A 1 12.24 -17.28 0.76
CA MET A 1 11.43 -16.06 0.49
C MET A 1 10.07 -16.42 -0.13
N PRO A 2 9.06 -16.91 0.62
CA PRO A 2 7.72 -17.19 0.05
C PRO A 2 6.59 -16.28 0.56
N ARG A 3 6.86 -15.37 1.51
CA ARG A 3 5.79 -14.57 2.15
C ARG A 3 5.28 -13.38 1.34
N VAL A 4 6.03 -12.91 0.33
CA VAL A 4 5.64 -11.75 -0.49
C VAL A 4 4.63 -12.10 -1.59
N CYS A 5 4.72 -13.28 -2.20
CA CYS A 5 3.72 -13.75 -3.18
C CYS A 5 2.36 -14.09 -2.55
N CYS A 6 2.34 -14.44 -1.26
CA CYS A 6 1.10 -14.78 -0.56
C CYS A 6 0.24 -13.53 -0.26
N CYS A 7 0.88 -12.40 0.06
CA CYS A 7 0.16 -11.18 0.45
C CYS A 7 -0.67 -10.58 -0.71
N HIS A 8 -0.25 -10.78 -1.97
CA HIS A 8 -1.00 -10.33 -3.14
C HIS A 8 -2.19 -11.25 -3.50
N LEU A 9 -2.12 -12.54 -3.16
CA LEU A 9 -3.19 -13.50 -3.44
C LEU A 9 -4.35 -13.45 -2.44
N GLU A 10 -4.10 -13.00 -1.20
CA GLU A 10 -5.11 -13.01 -0.14
C GLU A 10 -6.25 -11.99 -0.39
N PHE A 11 -5.94 -10.80 -0.91
CA PHE A 11 -6.97 -9.79 -1.24
C PHE A 11 -7.88 -10.25 -2.38
N ALA A 12 -7.30 -10.83 -3.43
CA ALA A 12 -8.06 -11.43 -4.52
C ALA A 12 -8.97 -12.57 -4.00
N ARG A 13 -8.46 -13.44 -3.14
CA ARG A 13 -9.25 -14.53 -2.54
C ARG A 13 -10.44 -14.03 -1.72
N VAL A 14 -10.29 -12.95 -0.96
CA VAL A 14 -11.36 -12.40 -0.11
C VAL A 14 -12.48 -11.77 -0.94
N VAL A 15 -12.14 -11.00 -1.98
CA VAL A 15 -13.13 -10.39 -2.88
C VAL A 15 -13.86 -11.44 -3.72
N LEU A 16 -13.15 -12.50 -4.12
CA LEU A 16 -13.68 -13.51 -5.05
C LEU A 16 -14.60 -14.54 -4.40
N LYS A 17 -14.53 -14.75 -3.07
CA LYS A 17 -15.36 -15.76 -2.40
C LYS A 17 -16.87 -15.51 -2.54
N CYS A 18 -17.28 -14.26 -2.76
CA CYS A 18 -18.68 -13.88 -2.96
C CYS A 18 -18.98 -13.37 -4.39
N GLN A 19 -18.06 -13.53 -5.34
CA GLN A 19 -18.24 -13.13 -6.75
C GLN A 19 -18.33 -14.35 -7.67
N SER A 20 -18.93 -14.20 -8.85
CA SER A 20 -19.28 -15.32 -9.74
C SER A 20 -18.08 -15.99 -10.43
N GLY A 21 -16.85 -15.55 -10.17
CA GLY A 21 -15.63 -16.21 -10.63
C GLY A 21 -14.42 -15.29 -10.73
N TRP A 22 -13.28 -15.87 -11.15
CA TRP A 22 -11.98 -15.20 -11.28
C TRP A 22 -11.94 -14.05 -12.28
N PHE A 23 -12.95 -13.90 -13.15
CA PHE A 23 -13.05 -12.79 -14.08
C PHE A 23 -13.04 -11.41 -13.38
N PHE A 24 -13.64 -11.33 -12.19
CA PHE A 24 -13.70 -10.09 -11.40
C PHE A 24 -12.45 -9.86 -10.53
N ALA A 25 -11.48 -10.77 -10.59
CA ALA A 25 -10.22 -10.58 -9.90
C ALA A 25 -9.44 -9.41 -10.52
N PRO A 26 -8.61 -8.70 -9.73
CA PRO A 26 -7.58 -7.84 -10.29
C PRO A 26 -6.73 -8.65 -11.27
N SER A 27 -6.64 -8.21 -12.53
CA SER A 27 -5.74 -8.82 -13.50
C SER A 27 -4.34 -8.23 -13.34
N PHE A 28 -3.29 -9.03 -13.60
CA PHE A 28 -1.92 -8.55 -13.51
C PHE A 28 -1.60 -7.60 -14.68
N GLY A 29 -1.59 -6.31 -14.41
CA GLY A 29 -1.21 -5.27 -15.37
C GLY A 29 -1.59 -3.88 -14.86
N VAL A 30 -0.79 -2.86 -15.15
CA VAL A 30 -0.96 -1.50 -14.62
C VAL A 30 -2.36 -0.95 -14.94
N ALA A 31 -2.75 -0.97 -16.22
CA ALA A 31 -4.08 -0.55 -16.65
C ALA A 31 -5.21 -1.42 -16.08
N ALA A 32 -4.97 -2.71 -15.85
CA ALA A 32 -5.96 -3.61 -15.28
C ALA A 32 -6.22 -3.34 -13.79
N ILE A 33 -5.21 -2.92 -13.02
CA ILE A 33 -5.39 -2.46 -11.64
C ILE A 33 -6.17 -1.15 -11.60
N PHE A 34 -5.87 -0.18 -12.48
CA PHE A 34 -6.68 1.03 -12.58
C PHE A 34 -8.15 0.74 -12.93
N ARG A 35 -8.40 -0.18 -13.88
CA ARG A 35 -9.76 -0.67 -14.17
C ARG A 35 -10.45 -1.22 -12.93
N PHE A 36 -9.74 -2.04 -12.15
CA PHE A 36 -10.27 -2.65 -10.93
C PHE A 36 -10.62 -1.61 -9.85
N ILE A 37 -9.79 -0.59 -9.65
CA ILE A 37 -10.05 0.50 -8.70
C ILE A 37 -11.31 1.29 -9.10
N LEU A 38 -11.44 1.63 -10.38
CA LEU A 38 -12.62 2.34 -10.89
C LEU A 38 -13.88 1.47 -10.81
N PHE A 39 -13.77 0.17 -11.07
CA PHE A 39 -14.86 -0.79 -10.88
C PHE A 39 -15.32 -0.83 -9.42
N PHE A 40 -14.38 -0.92 -8.47
CA PHE A 40 -14.70 -0.89 -7.04
C PHE A 40 -15.36 0.42 -6.61
N GLN A 41 -14.92 1.54 -7.15
CA GLN A 41 -15.58 2.81 -6.86
C GLN A 41 -16.99 2.88 -7.46
N GLY A 42 -17.14 2.54 -8.73
CA GLY A 42 -18.42 2.62 -9.45
C GLY A 42 -19.50 1.67 -8.94
N PHE A 43 -19.12 0.47 -8.50
CA PHE A 43 -20.08 -0.56 -8.06
C PHE A 43 -20.15 -0.76 -6.55
N HIS A 44 -19.13 -0.36 -5.79
CA HIS A 44 -19.07 -0.56 -4.34
C HIS A 44 -18.86 0.72 -3.53
N ASN A 45 -18.75 1.89 -4.19
CA ASN A 45 -18.55 3.19 -3.54
C ASN A 45 -17.45 3.16 -2.47
N TRP A 46 -16.34 2.51 -2.82
CA TRP A 46 -15.31 2.08 -1.88
C TRP A 46 -14.66 3.23 -1.11
N THR A 47 -14.55 4.43 -1.69
CA THR A 47 -14.02 5.61 -0.99
C THR A 47 -14.82 6.01 0.23
N LEU A 48 -16.12 5.73 0.29
CA LEU A 48 -16.97 6.02 1.44
C LEU A 48 -16.95 4.93 2.52
N ASN A 49 -16.23 3.83 2.31
CA ASN A 49 -16.12 2.76 3.29
C ASN A 49 -15.17 3.17 4.43
N PRO A 50 -15.59 3.10 5.71
CA PRO A 50 -14.75 3.48 6.85
C PRO A 50 -13.49 2.60 6.99
N PHE A 51 -13.55 1.32 6.61
CA PHE A 51 -12.36 0.45 6.59
C PHE A 51 -11.36 0.88 5.53
N HIS A 52 -11.82 1.37 4.37
CA HIS A 52 -10.94 1.93 3.36
C HIS A 52 -10.26 3.21 3.87
N MET A 53 -11.02 4.11 4.50
CA MET A 53 -10.47 5.33 5.09
C MET A 53 -9.42 5.03 6.18
N MET A 54 -9.67 4.04 7.05
CA MET A 54 -8.68 3.58 8.03
C MET A 54 -7.43 3.00 7.36
N GLY A 55 -7.59 2.22 6.29
CA GLY A 55 -6.46 1.67 5.52
C GLY A 55 -5.61 2.77 4.88
N VAL A 56 -6.25 3.77 4.26
CA VAL A 56 -5.57 4.94 3.68
C VAL A 56 -4.82 5.72 4.75
N ALA A 57 -5.45 5.98 5.90
CA ALA A 57 -4.80 6.63 7.03
C ALA A 57 -3.59 5.85 7.54
N GLY A 58 -3.67 4.52 7.59
CA GLY A 58 -2.54 3.65 7.96
C GLY A 58 -1.37 3.73 6.98
N VAL A 59 -1.62 3.65 5.67
CA VAL A 59 -0.57 3.71 4.64
C VAL A 59 0.09 5.08 4.62
N LEU A 60 -0.71 6.15 4.58
CA LEU A 60 -0.19 7.52 4.57
C LEU A 60 0.51 7.86 5.90
N GLY A 61 -0.03 7.42 7.04
CA GLY A 61 0.58 7.59 8.35
C GLY A 61 1.91 6.87 8.48
N ALA A 62 2.01 5.63 8.00
CA ALA A 62 3.27 4.88 8.00
C ALA A 62 4.33 5.54 7.09
N ALA A 63 3.94 6.01 5.91
CA ALA A 63 4.83 6.76 5.03
C ALA A 63 5.32 8.07 5.68
N LEU A 64 4.43 8.79 6.36
CA LEU A 64 4.76 10.01 7.10
C LEU A 64 5.73 9.74 8.25
N LEU A 65 5.46 8.73 9.07
CA LEU A 65 6.35 8.35 10.17
C LEU A 65 7.71 7.86 9.67
N CYS A 66 7.74 7.13 8.56
CA CYS A 66 8.97 6.70 7.90
C CYS A 66 9.81 7.91 7.47
N ALA A 67 9.19 8.90 6.82
CA ALA A 67 9.88 10.12 6.40
C ALA A 67 10.37 10.98 7.57
N ILE A 68 9.54 11.20 8.60
CA ILE A 68 9.92 11.99 9.78
C ILE A 68 11.03 11.29 10.56
N HIS A 69 10.95 9.97 10.72
CA HIS A 69 11.99 9.20 11.40
C HIS A 69 13.33 9.30 10.66
N GLY A 70 13.34 9.08 9.33
CA GLY A 70 14.55 9.23 8.52
C GLY A 70 15.16 10.62 8.63
N ALA A 71 14.35 11.67 8.47
CA ALA A 71 14.81 13.05 8.60
C ALA A 71 15.32 13.39 10.01
N THR A 72 14.68 12.84 11.05
CA THR A 72 15.12 13.06 12.43
C THR A 72 16.48 12.41 12.66
N VAL A 73 16.66 11.16 12.22
CA VAL A 73 17.92 10.43 12.37
C VAL A 73 19.05 11.16 11.66
N GLU A 74 18.85 11.54 10.39
CA GLU A 74 19.85 12.27 9.59
C GLU A 74 20.22 13.62 10.20
N ASN A 75 19.27 14.32 10.84
CA ASN A 75 19.51 15.60 11.50
C ASN A 75 20.01 15.50 12.94
N THR A 76 20.05 14.30 13.53
CA THR A 76 20.59 14.07 14.88
C THR A 76 21.79 13.12 14.88
N LEU A 77 22.46 12.97 13.74
CA LEU A 77 23.72 12.23 13.67
C LEU A 77 24.78 12.92 14.53
N PHE A 78 25.53 12.12 15.28
CA PHE A 78 26.76 12.59 15.90
C PHE A 78 27.86 12.69 14.85
N GLU A 79 28.80 13.59 15.08
CA GLU A 79 30.02 13.68 14.27
C GLU A 79 30.93 12.51 14.66
N ASP A 80 31.08 11.55 13.73
CA ASP A 80 31.92 10.34 13.89
C ASP A 80 32.98 10.24 12.77
N GLY A 81 33.29 11.37 12.12
CA GLY A 81 34.32 11.48 11.09
C GLY A 81 34.50 12.91 10.58
N ASP A 82 35.65 13.20 9.96
CA ASP A 82 36.06 14.55 9.53
C ASP A 82 35.47 14.97 8.15
N GLY A 83 34.60 14.14 7.57
CA GLY A 83 34.02 14.35 6.24
C GLY A 83 32.78 15.26 6.27
N ALA A 84 32.64 16.13 5.26
CA ALA A 84 31.44 16.97 5.11
C ALA A 84 30.19 16.17 4.65
N ASN A 85 30.37 14.96 4.12
CA ASN A 85 29.29 14.03 3.81
C ASN A 85 29.26 12.95 4.89
N THR A 86 28.08 12.67 5.46
CA THR A 86 27.90 11.74 6.59
C THR A 86 27.41 10.35 6.17
N PHE A 87 27.56 9.99 4.90
CA PHE A 87 27.19 8.68 4.32
C PHE A 87 28.40 7.79 4.04
#